data_AF-A0A519VX23-F1
#
_entry.id   AF-A0A519VX23-F1
#
_cell.length_a   1.000
_cell.length_b   1.000
_cell.length_c   1.000
_cell.angle_alpha   90.00
_cell.angle_beta   90.00
_cell.angle_gamma   90.00
#
_symmetry.space_group_name_H-M   'P 1'
#
loop_
_entity.id
_entity.type
_entity.pdbx_description
1 polymer ?
#
loop_
_entity_poly.entity_id
_entity_poly.type
_entity_poly.pdbx_seq_one_letter_code
_entity_poly.pdbx_strand_id
1 'polypeptide(L)'
;PVAAICHGPQTLIDAEVVEGRTLTSYSSIKKDLMNAGANWVDEEVVVDQGLVTSRSPADIPAFNDKMVEEFAEGVHKEQHA
;
A
#
# COMPACT_ATOMS: atom_id res chain seq x y z
N PRO A 1 -4.65 -10.28 2.99
CA PRO A 1 -4.46 -8.81 2.81
C PRO A 1 -3.56 -8.17 3.86
N VAL A 2 -2.95 -7.04 3.50
CA VAL A 2 -2.04 -6.19 4.27
C VAL A 2 -2.46 -4.73 4.06
N ALA A 3 -2.38 -3.89 5.09
CA ALA A 3 -2.66 -2.47 5.00
C ALA A 3 -1.52 -1.64 5.61
N ALA A 4 -1.04 -0.62 4.89
CA ALA A 4 0.07 0.23 5.32
C ALA A 4 -0.14 1.70 4.92
N ILE A 5 -0.07 2.62 5.89
CA ILE A 5 -0.33 4.04 5.67
C ILE A 5 0.90 4.88 6.04
N CYS A 6 1.06 6.03 5.39
CA CYS A 6 2.09 7.00 5.70
C CYS A 6 3.50 6.42 5.47
N HIS A 7 4.27 6.18 6.54
CA HIS A 7 5.60 5.54 6.47
C HIS A 7 5.55 4.02 6.56
N GLY A 8 4.38 3.41 6.83
CA GLY A 8 4.21 1.96 6.93
C GLY A 8 4.79 1.17 5.75
N PRO A 9 4.69 1.63 4.49
CA PRO A 9 5.30 0.94 3.36
C PRO A 9 6.83 0.78 3.42
N GLN A 10 7.57 1.50 4.28
CA GLN A 10 9.02 1.27 4.45
C GLN A 10 9.32 -0.17 4.90
N THR A 11 8.53 -0.71 5.81
CA THR A 11 8.69 -2.11 6.26
C THR A 11 8.48 -3.11 5.13
N LEU A 12 7.69 -2.74 4.11
CA LEU A 12 7.46 -3.59 2.93
C LEU A 12 8.66 -3.57 1.98
N ILE A 13 9.46 -2.49 1.96
CA ILE A 13 10.74 -2.46 1.25
C ILE A 13 11.70 -3.48 1.87
N ASP A 14 11.85 -3.45 3.20
CA ASP A 14 12.76 -4.35 3.92
C ASP A 14 12.36 -5.83 3.80
N ALA A 15 11.06 -6.09 3.59
CA ALA A 15 10.54 -7.42 3.34
C ALA A 15 10.68 -7.89 1.88
N GLU A 16 11.16 -7.02 0.97
CA GLU A 16 11.31 -7.29 -0.46
C GLU A 16 9.98 -7.65 -1.17
N VAL A 17 8.86 -7.03 -0.74
CA VAL A 17 7.48 -7.35 -1.19
C VAL A 17 6.81 -6.22 -1.98
N VAL A 18 7.59 -5.31 -2.57
CA VAL A 18 7.06 -4.11 -3.26
C VAL A 18 7.38 -4.06 -4.74
N GLU A 19 8.24 -4.94 -5.26
CA GLU A 19 8.62 -4.94 -6.67
C GLU A 19 7.41 -5.23 -7.57
N GLY A 20 7.13 -4.34 -8.54
CA GLY A 20 6.00 -4.46 -9.46
C GLY A 20 4.64 -4.09 -8.88
N ARG A 21 4.53 -3.87 -7.56
CA ARG A 21 3.28 -3.50 -6.88
C ARG A 21 2.87 -2.06 -7.19
N THR A 22 1.58 -1.81 -7.32
CA THR A 22 1.05 -0.44 -7.38
C THR A 22 0.64 0.00 -5.98
N LEU A 23 1.22 1.09 -5.48
CA LEU A 23 0.98 1.56 -4.11
C LEU A 23 1.18 3.07 -3.97
N THR A 24 0.81 3.60 -2.81
CA THR A 24 1.06 4.99 -2.40
C THR A 24 1.72 5.01 -1.02
N SER A 25 2.18 6.19 -0.57
CA SER A 25 2.80 6.38 0.74
C SER A 25 2.88 7.85 1.12
N TYR A 26 3.40 8.16 2.30
CA TYR A 26 3.85 9.51 2.57
C TYR A 26 4.94 9.93 1.57
N SER A 27 4.91 11.18 1.13
CA SER A 27 5.74 11.66 0.02
C SER A 27 7.24 11.57 0.28
N SER A 28 7.67 11.62 1.55
CA SER A 28 9.09 11.57 1.91
C SER A 28 9.76 10.23 1.59
N ILE A 29 9.01 9.13 1.50
CA ILE A 29 9.55 7.78 1.23
C ILE A 29 9.27 7.30 -0.20
N LYS A 30 8.61 8.14 -1.01
CA LYS A 30 8.27 7.83 -2.41
C LYS A 30 9.48 7.32 -3.18
N LYS A 31 10.62 8.00 -3.04
CA LYS A 31 11.82 7.66 -3.82
C LYS A 31 12.38 6.30 -3.44
N ASP A 32 12.29 5.92 -2.16
CA ASP A 32 12.75 4.62 -1.68
C ASP A 32 11.88 3.50 -2.25
N LEU A 33 10.56 3.67 -2.25
CA LEU A 33 9.62 2.71 -2.85
C LEU A 33 9.84 2.55 -4.36
N MET A 34 10.02 3.65 -5.09
CA MET A 34 10.34 3.60 -6.53
C MET A 34 11.68 2.91 -6.80
N ASN A 35 12.69 3.13 -5.95
CA ASN A 35 13.99 2.47 -6.08
C ASN A 35 13.89 0.96 -5.78
N ALA A 36 12.95 0.55 -4.91
CA ALA A 36 12.62 -0.84 -4.62
C ALA A 36 11.72 -1.50 -5.69
N GLY A 37 11.44 -0.82 -6.81
CA GLY A 37 10.69 -1.37 -7.93
C GLY A 37 9.18 -1.21 -7.84
N ALA A 38 8.65 -0.43 -6.88
CA ALA A 38 7.22 -0.18 -6.77
C ALA A 38 6.72 0.84 -7.81
N ASN A 39 5.51 0.60 -8.32
CA ASN A 39 4.75 1.54 -9.14
C ASN A 39 4.02 2.55 -8.23
N TRP A 40 4.75 3.57 -7.79
CA TRP A 40 4.21 4.57 -6.87
C TRP A 40 3.25 5.56 -7.57
N VAL A 41 2.05 5.77 -7.01
CA VAL A 41 1.06 6.76 -7.49
C VAL A 41 0.61 7.70 -6.36
N ASP A 42 0.22 8.93 -6.71
CA ASP A 42 -0.26 9.93 -5.74
C ASP A 42 -1.79 9.89 -5.61
N GLU A 43 -2.30 8.89 -4.90
CA GLU A 43 -3.73 8.71 -4.65
C GLU A 43 -4.02 8.57 -3.15
N GLU A 44 -5.23 8.94 -2.73
CA GLU A 44 -5.64 8.88 -1.32
C GLU A 44 -5.63 7.45 -0.76
N VAL A 45 -6.06 6.48 -1.57
CA VAL A 45 -6.03 5.07 -1.27
C VAL A 45 -5.70 4.29 -2.55
N VAL A 46 -4.80 3.34 -2.43
CA VAL A 46 -4.44 2.40 -3.51
C VAL A 46 -4.65 0.99 -3.01
N VAL A 47 -5.29 0.16 -3.83
CA VAL A 47 -5.50 -1.26 -3.58
C VAL A 47 -4.87 -2.06 -4.71
N ASP A 48 -3.96 -2.96 -4.36
CA ASP A 48 -3.32 -3.87 -5.31
C ASP A 48 -3.36 -5.30 -4.75
N GLN A 49 -4.37 -6.08 -5.17
CA GLN A 49 -4.51 -7.51 -4.83
C GLN A 49 -4.37 -7.80 -3.32
N GLY A 50 -5.11 -7.08 -2.48
CA GLY A 50 -5.04 -7.22 -1.03
C GLY A 50 -3.95 -6.41 -0.33
N LEU A 51 -3.19 -5.57 -1.05
CA LEU A 51 -2.32 -4.54 -0.45
C LEU A 51 -3.02 -3.19 -0.49
N VAL A 52 -3.43 -2.68 0.67
CA VAL A 52 -4.05 -1.36 0.83
C VAL A 52 -3.00 -0.36 1.30
N THR A 53 -2.84 0.75 0.60
CA THR A 53 -1.92 1.82 1.00
C THR A 53 -2.54 3.21 0.90
N SER A 54 -2.11 4.13 1.79
CA SER A 54 -2.56 5.53 1.83
C SER A 54 -1.45 6.48 2.27
N ARG A 55 -1.59 7.79 2.00
CA ARG A 55 -0.47 8.74 2.14
C ARG A 55 -0.34 9.33 3.53
N SER A 56 -1.44 9.73 4.17
CA SER A 56 -1.38 10.56 5.37
C SER A 56 -2.65 10.45 6.24
N PRO A 57 -2.70 11.06 7.44
CA PRO A 57 -3.91 11.08 8.26
C PRO A 57 -5.15 11.64 7.57
N ALA A 58 -4.97 12.50 6.56
CA ALA A 58 -6.08 13.05 5.77
C ALA A 58 -6.83 11.95 4.99
N ASP A 59 -6.16 10.85 4.65
CA ASP A 59 -6.71 9.74 3.86
C ASP A 59 -7.31 8.63 4.75
N ILE A 60 -7.30 8.77 6.09
CA ILE A 60 -7.80 7.75 7.04
C ILE A 60 -9.23 7.27 6.73
N PRO A 61 -10.20 8.14 6.37
CA PRO A 61 -11.53 7.67 6.02
C PRO A 61 -11.52 6.66 4.86
N ALA A 62 -10.89 7.01 3.74
CA ALA A 62 -10.79 6.12 2.58
C ALA A 62 -9.95 4.87 2.87
N PHE A 63 -8.85 5.02 3.61
CA PHE A 63 -8.00 3.92 4.04
C PHE A 63 -8.75 2.90 4.89
N ASN A 64 -9.49 3.36 5.90
CA ASN A 64 -10.24 2.48 6.80
C ASN A 64 -11.34 1.74 6.06
N ASP A 65 -12.10 2.43 5.20
CA ASP A 65 -13.17 1.82 4.42
C ASP A 65 -12.62 0.69 3.55
N LYS A 66 -11.53 0.92 2.81
CA LYS A 66 -10.91 -0.10 1.98
C LYS A 66 -10.20 -1.20 2.75
N MET A 67 -9.52 -0.89 3.85
CA MET A 67 -8.90 -1.89 4.71
C MET A 67 -9.94 -2.89 5.25
N VAL A 68 -11.10 -2.40 5.71
CA VAL A 68 -12.17 -3.26 6.24
C VAL A 68 -12.78 -4.14 5.13
N GLU A 69 -13.02 -3.58 3.95
CA GLU A 69 -13.50 -4.31 2.77
C GLU A 69 -12.56 -5.48 2.42
N GLU A 70 -11.27 -5.19 2.19
CA GLU A 70 -10.29 -6.20 1.77
C GLU A 70 -10.06 -7.28 2.85
N PHE A 71 -10.09 -6.90 4.12
CA PHE A 71 -10.00 -7.85 5.23
C PHE A 71 -11.23 -8.77 5.33
N ALA A 72 -12.41 -8.28 4.98
CA ALA A 72 -13.62 -9.08 4.94
C ALA A 72 -13.65 -10.04 3.73
N GLU A 73 -13.12 -9.62 2.58
CA GLU A 73 -13.01 -10.46 1.37
C GLU A 73 -11.99 -11.59 1.52
N GLY A 74 -10.90 -11.36 2.24
CA GLY A 74 -9.89 -12.38 2.56
C GLY A 74 -8.78 -12.48 1.52
N VAL A 75 -8.39 -13.69 1.11
CA VAL A 75 -7.23 -13.86 0.20
C VAL A 75 -7.63 -13.56 -1.24
N HIS A 76 -6.94 -12.62 -1.89
CA HIS A 76 -7.17 -12.30 -3.30
C HIS A 76 -6.43 -13.29 -4.21
N LYS A 77 -7.01 -13.56 -5.38
CA LYS A 77 -6.50 -14.58 -6.33
C LYS A 77 -5.07 -14.29 -6.80
N GLU A 78 -4.73 -13.02 -6.98
CA GLU A 78 -3.40 -12.58 -7.44
C GLU A 78 -2.60 -11.92 -6.29
N GLN A 79 -3.01 -12.14 -5.03
CA GLN A 79 -2.24 -11.71 -3.88
C GLN A 79 -0.88 -12.42 -3.88
N HIS A 80 0.18 -11.62 -3.83
CA HIS A 80 1.55 -12.09 -3.76
C HIS A 80 2.32 -11.34 -2.67
N ALA A 81 3.51 -11.86 -2.36
CA ALA A 81 4.50 -11.17 -1.53
C ALA A 81 5.08 -10.06 -2.40
#